data_AF-A0A848YA64-F1
#
_entry.id   AF-A0A848YA64-F1
#
_cell.length_a   1.000
_cell.length_b   1.000
_cell.length_c   1.000
_cell.angle_alpha   90.00
_cell.angle_beta   90.00
_cell.angle_gamma   90.00
#
_symmetry.space_group_name_H-M   'P 1'
#
loop_
_entity.id
_entity.type
_entity.pdbx_description
1 polymer ?
#
loop_
_entity_poly.entity_id
_entity_poly.type
_entity_poly.pdbx_seq_one_letter_code
_entity_poly.pdbx_strand_id
1 'polypeptide(L)' 'MVVDNLLLAFAEIGNIQTLLLMIVGVGAGLLAGSVPGFTIAMAVVLTLPFTFSMPPAQGLATMISVLVGGLSGGLMSG' A
#
# COMPACT_ATOMS: atom_id res chain seq x y z
N MET A 1 -14.22 20.90 12.52
CA MET A 1 -14.80 19.89 11.61
C MET A 1 -13.74 19.25 10.72
N VAL A 2 -13.05 19.98 9.83
CA VAL A 2 -12.03 19.38 8.94
C VAL A 2 -10.77 18.96 9.70
N VAL A 3 -10.31 19.79 10.63
CA VAL A 3 -9.11 19.51 11.43
C VAL A 3 -9.30 18.26 12.32
N ASP A 4 -10.48 18.10 12.91
CA ASP A 4 -10.82 16.94 13.75
C ASP A 4 -10.79 15.63 12.93
N ASN A 5 -11.35 15.67 11.71
CA ASN A 5 -11.35 14.51 10.81
C ASN A 5 -9.93 14.12 10.35
N LEU A 6 -9.05 15.11 10.10
CA LEU A 6 -7.64 14.84 9.78
C LEU A 6 -6.92 14.17 10.94
N LEU A 7 -7.17 14.64 12.17
CA LEU A 7 -6.52 14.12 13.36
C LEU A 7 -6.94 12.67 13.63
N LEU A 8 -8.22 12.34 13.41
CA LEU A 8 -8.75 10.97 13.47
C LEU A 8 -8.13 10.06 12.40
N ALA A 9 -8.04 10.53 11.14
CA ALA A 9 -7.45 9.74 10.06
C ALA A 9 -5.96 9.42 10.31
N PHE A 10 -5.20 10.37 10.86
CA PHE A 10 -3.81 10.12 11.26
C PHE A 10 -3.70 9.06 12.36
N ALA A 11 -4.59 9.08 13.35
CA ALA A 11 -4.61 8.08 14.41
C ALA A 11 -4.94 6.68 13.87
N GLU A 12 -5.86 6.58 12.89
CA GLU A 12 -6.24 5.32 12.25
C GLU A 12 -5.08 4.68 11.47
N ILE A 13 -4.32 5.49 10.71
CA ILE A 13 -3.16 5.02 9.96
C ILE A 13 -1.97 4.71 10.89
N GLY A 14 -1.83 5.46 11.99
CA GLY A 14 -0.79 5.27 13.00
C GLY A 14 -0.94 4.00 13.85
N ASN A 15 -2.00 3.22 13.65
CA ASN A 15 -2.17 1.93 14.31
C ASN A 15 -1.05 0.94 13.91
N ILE A 16 -0.51 0.23 14.90
CA ILE A 16 0.60 -0.74 14.73
C ILE A 16 0.29 -1.79 13.65
N GLN A 17 -0.97 -2.25 13.56
CA GLN A 17 -1.37 -3.26 12.58
C GLN A 17 -1.33 -2.69 11.16
N THR A 18 -1.85 -1.47 10.96
CA THR A 18 -1.81 -0.77 9.67
C THR A 18 -0.38 -0.51 9.24
N LEU A 19 0.48 -0.06 10.16
CA LEU A 19 1.91 0.15 9.89
C LEU A 19 2.61 -1.15 9.43
N LEU A 20 2.36 -2.28 10.09
CA LEU A 20 2.94 -3.57 9.68
C LEU A 20 2.46 -4.00 8.30
N LEU A 21 1.17 -3.86 8.03
CA LEU A 21 0.59 -4.16 6.72
C LEU A 21 1.18 -3.26 5.62
N MET A 22 1.41 -1.98 5.91
CA MET A 22 2.08 -1.08 4.98
C MET A 22 3.53 -1.48 4.72
N ILE A 23 4.29 -1.90 5.73
CA ILE A 23 5.67 -2.37 5.54
C ILE A 23 5.68 -3.58 4.59
N VAL A 24 4.79 -4.54 4.81
CA VAL A 24 4.66 -5.72 3.95
C VAL A 24 4.21 -5.32 2.54
N GLY A 25 3.26 -4.41 2.42
CA GLY A 25 2.77 -3.92 1.13
C GLY A 25 3.83 -3.15 0.34
N VAL A 26 4.61 -2.28 0.98
CA VAL A 26 5.78 -1.63 0.35
C VAL A 26 6.78 -2.68 -0.12
N GLY A 27 7.10 -3.67 0.72
CA GLY A 27 8.02 -4.75 0.35
C GLY A 27 7.53 -5.55 -0.86
N ALA A 28 6.26 -5.96 -0.87
CA ALA A 28 5.64 -6.65 -1.99
C ALA A 28 5.62 -5.78 -3.26
N GLY A 29 5.32 -4.49 -3.10
CA GLY A 29 5.38 -3.50 -4.17
C GLY A 29 6.78 -3.35 -4.77
N LEU A 30 7.81 -3.22 -3.93
CA LEU A 30 9.20 -3.13 -4.37
C LEU A 30 9.61 -4.35 -5.20
N LEU A 31 9.29 -5.55 -4.70
CA LEU A 31 9.56 -6.80 -5.40
C LEU A 31 8.82 -6.86 -6.74
N ALA A 32 7.53 -6.57 -6.76
CA ALA A 32 6.72 -6.58 -7.98
C ALA A 32 7.17 -5.53 -9.01
N GLY A 33 7.51 -4.32 -8.55
CA GLY A 33 7.99 -3.22 -9.39
C GLY A 33 9.40 -3.44 -9.95
N SER A 34 10.23 -4.25 -9.27
CA SER A 34 11.56 -4.60 -9.75
C SER A 34 11.57 -5.61 -10.90
N VAL A 35 10.41 -6.16 -11.28
CA VAL A 35 10.29 -7.14 -12.38
C VAL A 35 10.06 -6.40 -13.70
N PRO A 36 10.98 -6.49 -14.68
CA PRO A 36 10.79 -5.86 -15.98
C PRO A 36 9.52 -6.37 -16.68
N GLY A 37 8.71 -5.45 -17.20
CA GLY A 37 7.45 -5.78 -17.86
C GLY A 37 6.26 -6.05 -16.92
N PHE A 38 6.48 -6.00 -15.59
CA PHE A 38 5.40 -6.03 -14.61
C PHE A 38 4.93 -4.60 -14.30
N THR A 39 3.66 -4.30 -14.57
CA THR A 39 3.13 -2.94 -14.34
C THR A 39 2.76 -2.74 -12.87
N ILE A 40 2.92 -1.50 -12.40
CA ILE A 40 2.56 -1.12 -11.03
C ILE A 40 1.05 -1.32 -10.78
N ALA A 41 0.22 -1.06 -11.79
CA ALA A 41 -1.22 -1.33 -11.71
C ALA A 41 -1.52 -2.81 -11.47
N MET A 42 -0.78 -3.72 -12.11
CA MET A 42 -0.91 -5.17 -11.88
C MET A 42 -0.54 -5.54 -10.44
N ALA A 43 0.50 -4.94 -9.86
CA ALA A 43 0.91 -5.18 -8.48
C ALA A 43 -0.22 -4.83 -7.49
N VAL A 44 -0.89 -3.69 -7.69
CA VAL A 44 -2.03 -3.27 -6.86
C VAL A 44 -3.22 -4.21 -7.04
N VAL A 45 -3.55 -4.61 -8.27
CA VAL A 45 -4.65 -5.55 -8.55
C VAL A 45 -4.45 -6.90 -7.86
N LEU A 46 -3.22 -7.41 -7.78
CA LEU A 46 -2.92 -8.65 -7.05
C LEU A 46 -3.18 -8.57 -5.55
N THR A 47 -3.24 -7.35 -4.99
CA THR A 47 -3.56 -7.17 -3.56
C THR A 47 -5.06 -7.10 -3.28
N LEU A 48 -5.90 -6.80 -4.27
CA LEU A 48 -7.36 -6.74 -4.14
C LEU A 48 -8.01 -7.94 -3.42
N PRO A 49 -7.71 -9.21 -3.76
CA PRO A 49 -8.34 -10.36 -3.09
C PRO A 49 -8.03 -10.40 -1.58
N PHE A 50 -6.87 -9.88 -1.18
CA PHE A 50 -6.48 -9.82 0.23
C PHE A 50 -7.06 -8.59 0.93
N THR A 51 -7.22 -7.47 0.22
CA THR A 51 -7.72 -6.22 0.82
C THR A 51 -9.24 -6.16 0.96
N PHE A 52 -10.00 -6.97 0.23
CA PHE A 52 -11.47 -6.99 0.36
C PHE A 52 -11.99 -7.59 1.66
N SER A 53 -11.18 -8.39 2.38
CA SER A 53 -11.53 -8.91 3.71
C SER A 53 -11.10 -7.98 4.85
N MET A 54 -10.36 -6.91 4.56
CA MET A 54 -9.80 -5.98 5.54
C MET A 54 -10.73 -4.80 5.82
N PRO A 55 -10.60 -4.13 6.97
CA PRO A 55 -11.21 -2.82 7.19
C PRO A 55 -10.82 -1.82 6.09
N PRO A 56 -11.72 -0.92 5.66
CA PRO A 56 -11.47 -0.04 4.50
C PRO A 56 -10.19 0.79 4.60
N ALA A 57 -9.90 1.34 5.78
CA ALA A 57 -8.70 2.14 6.01
C ALA A 57 -7.41 1.32 5.82
N GLN A 58 -7.39 0.09 6.35
CA GLN A 58 -6.25 -0.82 6.22
C GLN A 58 -6.07 -1.31 4.78
N GLY A 59 -7.17 -1.71 4.12
CA GLY A 59 -7.12 -2.15 2.72
C GLY A 59 -6.61 -1.05 1.78
N LEU A 60 -7.08 0.19 1.96
CA LEU A 60 -6.58 1.34 1.21
C LEU A 60 -5.11 1.62 1.51
N ALA A 61 -4.71 1.63 2.79
CA ALA A 61 -3.31 1.82 3.18
C ALA A 61 -2.40 0.76 2.55
N THR A 62 -2.81 -0.50 2.51
CA THR A 62 -2.05 -1.57 1.86
C THR A 62 -1.92 -1.39 0.35
N MET A 63 -3.00 -1.06 -0.36
CA MET A 63 -2.94 -0.83 -1.81
C MET A 63 -2.04 0.35 -2.16
N ILE A 64 -2.12 1.45 -1.39
CA ILE A 64 -1.26 2.62 -1.55
C ILE A 64 0.20 2.25 -1.25
N SER A 65 0.46 1.46 -0.21
CA SER A 65 1.81 1.03 0.12
C SER A 65 2.46 0.20 -0.99
N VAL A 66 1.70 -0.67 -1.65
CA VAL A 66 2.14 -1.46 -2.82
C VAL A 66 2.40 -0.57 -4.03
N LEU A 67 1.53 0.41 -4.28
CA LEU A 67 1.71 1.41 -5.34
C LEU A 67 3.04 2.17 -5.15
N VAL A 68 3.28 2.68 -3.94
CA VAL A 68 4.50 3.44 -3.61
C VAL A 68 5.74 2.56 -3.70
N GLY A 69 5.68 1.33 -3.17
CA GLY A 69 6.75 0.36 -3.31
C GLY A 69 7.04 0.01 -4.78
N GLY A 70 6.00 -0.22 -5.58
CA GLY A 70 6.12 -0.54 -7.00
C GLY A 70 6.72 0.59 -7.83
N LEU A 71 6.36 1.84 -7.54
CA LEU A 71 7.00 3.01 -8.14
C LEU A 71 8.50 3.03 -7.83
N SER A 72 8.87 2.83 -6.56
CA SER A 72 10.28 2.82 -6.16
C SER A 72 11.05 1.62 -6.72
N GLY A 73 10.43 0.44 -6.83
CA GLY A 73 11.05 -0.76 -7.39
C GLY A 73 11.25 -0.65 -8.91
N GLY A 74 10.29 -0.03 -9.62
CA GLY A 74 10.38 0.22 -11.05
C GLY A 74 11.55 1.13 -11.44
N LEU A 75 11.92 2.08 -10.57
CA LEU A 75 13.10 2.93 -10.77
C LEU A 75 14.43 2.15 -10.68
N MET A 76 14.45 1.01 -10.01
CA MET A 76 15.66 0.17 -9.86
C MET A 76 15.82 -0.84 -11.00
N SER A 77 14.73 -1.19 -11.68
CA SER A 77 14.70 -2.13 -12.81
C SER A 77 14.76 -1.45 -14.18
N GLY A 78 14.49 -0.14 -14.24
CA GLY A 78 14.53 0.68 -15.46
C GLY A 78 15.92 1.15 -15.83
#